data_AF-A0A956W3B6-F1
#
_entry.id   AF-A0A956W3B6-F1
#
_cell.length_a   1.000
_cell.length_b   1.000
_cell.length_c   1.000
_cell.angle_alpha   90.00
_cell.angle_beta   90.00
_cell.angle_gamma   90.00
#
_symmetry.space_group_name_H-M   'P 1'
#
loop_
_entity.id
_entity.type
_entity.pdbx_description
1 polymer ?
#
loop_
_entity_poly.entity_id
_entity_poly.type
_entity_poly.pdbx_seq_one_letter_code
_entity_poly.pdbx_strand_id
1 'polypeptide(L)'
;MSGSKGRAVGFTFRETMQGFVGPGDGFAAGQKAGKATGEHLRFRVTVAVDDLKAFLGDKEHSAEMSGTVDSGSLGIGMPIDGGTFKLFARDERGHRTMQYRLPFTSAAGETCLLEGYKDVHNDRTFDFWYDTTA
;
A
#
# COMPACT_ATOMS: atom_id res chain seq x y z
N MET A 1 18.73 -32.04 -22.81
CA MET A 1 18.36 -32.15 -21.38
C MET A 1 17.42 -30.99 -21.06
N SER A 2 16.11 -31.26 -20.98
CA SER A 2 15.12 -30.23 -20.65
C SER A 2 15.04 -30.12 -19.14
N GLY A 3 15.67 -29.09 -18.58
CA GLY A 3 15.52 -28.76 -17.17
C GLY A 3 14.12 -28.20 -16.94
N SER A 4 13.30 -28.90 -16.17
CA SER A 4 12.07 -28.35 -15.62
C SER A 4 12.44 -27.09 -14.83
N LYS A 5 12.14 -25.91 -15.38
CA LYS A 5 12.12 -24.67 -14.60
C LYS A 5 11.02 -24.89 -13.54
N GLY A 6 11.42 -25.11 -12.30
CA GLY A 6 10.48 -25.18 -11.18
C GLY A 6 9.61 -23.92 -11.21
N ARG A 7 8.29 -24.10 -11.25
CA ARG A 7 7.32 -23.00 -11.26
C ARG A 7 7.60 -22.09 -10.07
N ALA A 8 7.80 -20.80 -10.34
CA ALA A 8 7.97 -19.81 -9.28
C ALA A 8 6.73 -19.81 -8.39
N VAL A 9 6.95 -19.73 -7.08
CA VAL A 9 5.88 -19.58 -6.10
C VAL A 9 5.63 -18.09 -5.96
N GLY A 10 4.43 -17.65 -6.30
CA GLY A 10 3.97 -16.28 -6.11
C GLY A 10 2.92 -16.18 -5.01
N PHE A 11 2.60 -14.96 -4.62
CA PHE A 11 1.47 -14.66 -3.74
C PHE A 11 0.74 -13.40 -4.19
N THR A 12 -0.53 -13.30 -3.81
CA THR A 12 -1.35 -12.12 -4.04
C THR A 12 -2.17 -11.86 -2.80
N PHE A 13 -2.25 -10.60 -2.40
CA PHE A 13 -3.13 -10.19 -1.33
C PHE A 13 -3.87 -8.92 -1.72
N ARG A 14 -4.97 -8.67 -1.02
CA ARG A 14 -5.79 -7.48 -1.19
C ARG A 14 -5.97 -6.79 0.13
N GLU A 15 -5.93 -5.47 0.09
CA GLU A 15 -6.07 -4.64 1.28
C GLU A 15 -7.00 -3.47 0.97
N THR A 16 -7.77 -3.06 1.96
CA THR A 16 -8.56 -1.83 1.93
C THR A 16 -8.13 -0.97 3.10
N MET A 17 -7.60 0.21 2.77
CA MET A 17 -7.28 1.23 3.77
C MET A 17 -8.29 2.36 3.66
N GLN A 18 -8.75 2.86 4.80
CA GLN A 18 -9.73 3.93 4.85
C GLN A 18 -9.49 4.86 6.03
N GLY A 19 -9.84 6.12 5.85
CA GLY A 19 -9.69 7.14 6.87
C GLY A 19 -10.17 8.50 6.39
N PHE A 20 -9.56 9.53 6.94
CA PHE A 20 -9.83 10.91 6.61
C PHE A 20 -8.55 11.57 6.13
N VAL A 21 -8.69 12.46 5.14
CA VAL A 21 -7.58 13.22 4.57
C VAL A 21 -7.91 14.69 4.55
N GLY A 22 -6.92 15.52 4.79
CA GLY A 22 -7.07 16.96 4.82
C GLY A 22 -5.71 17.64 4.89
N PRO A 23 -5.67 18.97 4.77
CA PRO A 23 -4.44 19.73 4.86
C PRO A 23 -3.84 19.65 6.28
N GLY A 24 -2.52 19.63 6.37
CA GLY A 24 -1.81 19.71 7.64
C GLY A 24 -0.39 19.15 7.58
N ASP A 25 0.44 19.57 8.52
CA ASP A 25 1.81 19.08 8.65
C ASP A 25 1.80 17.69 9.31
N GLY A 26 1.78 16.66 8.48
CA GLY A 26 1.81 15.25 8.88
C GLY A 26 0.44 14.61 9.06
N PHE A 27 0.45 13.28 9.26
CA PHE A 27 -0.76 12.45 9.22
C PHE A 27 -1.80 12.81 10.29
N ALA A 28 -1.39 13.13 11.51
CA ALA A 28 -2.32 13.45 12.59
C ALA A 28 -3.10 14.76 12.32
N ALA A 29 -2.40 15.79 11.82
CA ALA A 29 -3.01 17.06 11.46
C ALA A 29 -3.97 16.89 10.27
N GLY A 30 -3.52 16.21 9.21
CA GLY A 30 -4.36 15.93 8.04
C GLY A 30 -5.59 15.09 8.37
N GLN A 31 -5.45 14.05 9.21
CA GLN A 31 -6.59 13.24 9.65
C GLN A 31 -7.60 14.08 10.46
N LYS A 32 -7.11 14.94 11.36
CA LYS A 32 -7.99 15.82 12.16
C LYS A 32 -8.74 16.80 11.25
N ALA A 33 -8.06 17.42 10.30
CA ALA A 33 -8.68 18.34 9.34
C ALA A 33 -9.74 17.63 8.48
N GLY A 34 -9.41 16.47 7.91
CA GLY A 34 -10.34 15.67 7.12
C GLY A 34 -11.56 15.21 7.91
N LYS A 35 -11.39 14.83 9.19
CA LYS A 35 -12.52 14.51 10.09
C LYS A 35 -13.45 15.69 10.29
N ALA A 36 -12.91 16.91 10.40
CA ALA A 36 -13.72 18.11 10.60
C ALA A 36 -14.54 18.48 9.37
N THR A 37 -14.06 18.15 8.17
CA THR A 37 -14.75 18.43 6.89
C THR A 37 -15.54 17.24 6.35
N GLY A 38 -15.38 16.05 6.92
CA GLY A 38 -15.96 14.81 6.39
C GLY A 38 -15.26 14.31 5.12
N GLU A 39 -14.03 14.75 4.85
CA GLU A 39 -13.28 14.32 3.68
C GLU A 39 -12.70 12.92 3.91
N HIS A 40 -13.41 11.93 3.39
CA HIS A 40 -13.01 10.53 3.44
C HIS A 40 -12.03 10.19 2.32
N LEU A 41 -11.09 9.31 2.64
CA LEU A 41 -10.20 8.68 1.69
C LEU A 41 -10.24 7.17 1.91
N ARG A 42 -10.42 6.41 0.83
CA ARG A 42 -10.30 4.96 0.81
C ARG A 42 -9.50 4.56 -0.40
N PHE A 43 -8.68 3.54 -0.26
CA PHE A 43 -8.08 2.87 -1.41
C PHE A 43 -8.09 1.37 -1.21
N ARG A 44 -8.34 0.66 -2.32
CA ARG A 44 -8.35 -0.79 -2.37
C ARG A 44 -7.25 -1.22 -3.30
N VAL A 45 -6.32 -2.02 -2.80
CA VAL A 45 -5.13 -2.41 -3.54
C VAL A 45 -5.00 -3.92 -3.59
N THR A 46 -4.50 -4.40 -4.72
CA THR A 46 -4.00 -5.76 -4.91
C THR A 46 -2.50 -5.66 -5.10
N VAL A 47 -1.74 -6.39 -4.30
CA VAL A 47 -0.30 -6.55 -4.47
C VAL A 47 -0.04 -7.96 -4.98
N ALA A 48 0.70 -8.06 -6.08
CA ALA A 48 1.05 -9.32 -6.71
C ALA A 48 2.56 -9.50 -6.73
N VAL A 49 3.02 -10.67 -6.29
CA VAL A 49 4.40 -11.11 -6.37
C VAL A 49 4.43 -12.42 -7.12
N ASP A 50 5.00 -12.43 -8.32
CA ASP A 50 5.03 -13.62 -9.18
C ASP A 50 6.13 -14.62 -8.79
N ASP A 51 7.25 -14.11 -8.26
CA ASP A 51 8.37 -14.92 -7.82
C ASP A 51 8.82 -14.49 -6.42
N LEU A 52 8.41 -15.27 -5.42
CA LEU A 52 8.77 -15.07 -4.02
C LEU A 52 10.30 -15.09 -3.80
N LYS A 53 11.05 -15.90 -4.56
CA LYS A 53 12.51 -15.92 -4.40
C LYS A 53 13.13 -14.63 -4.91
N ALA A 54 12.65 -14.12 -6.03
CA ALA A 54 13.09 -12.83 -6.55
C ALA A 54 12.74 -11.69 -5.58
N PHE A 55 11.50 -11.68 -5.07
CA PHE A 55 11.04 -10.71 -4.08
C PHE A 55 11.89 -10.72 -2.81
N LEU A 56 12.17 -11.91 -2.24
CA LEU A 56 13.03 -12.06 -1.05
C LEU A 56 14.51 -11.76 -1.31
N GLY A 57 14.94 -11.80 -2.57
CA GLY A 57 16.30 -11.43 -3.00
C GLY A 57 16.47 -9.92 -3.22
N ASP A 58 15.37 -9.20 -3.43
CA ASP A 58 15.37 -7.73 -3.52
C ASP A 58 15.52 -7.13 -2.12
N LYS A 59 16.52 -6.26 -1.95
CA LYS A 59 16.77 -5.56 -0.68
C LYS A 59 15.61 -4.65 -0.27
N GLU A 60 14.87 -4.13 -1.24
CA GLU A 60 13.71 -3.28 -1.00
C GLU A 60 12.40 -4.08 -0.91
N HIS A 61 12.44 -5.38 -1.22
CA HIS A 61 11.29 -6.27 -1.37
C HIS A 61 10.14 -5.56 -2.10
N SER A 62 10.41 -5.14 -3.35
CA SER A 62 9.47 -4.34 -4.13
C SER A 62 8.43 -5.21 -4.85
N ALA A 63 7.22 -4.67 -5.00
CA ALA A 63 6.13 -5.29 -5.75
C ALA A 63 5.24 -4.24 -6.42
N GLU A 64 4.52 -4.64 -7.45
CA GLU A 64 3.51 -3.80 -8.10
C GLU A 64 2.21 -3.80 -7.31
N MET A 65 1.54 -2.64 -7.31
CA MET A 65 0.22 -2.44 -6.73
C MET A 65 -0.75 -1.96 -7.81
N SER A 66 -1.91 -2.59 -7.85
CA SER A 66 -3.04 -2.19 -8.69
C SER A 66 -4.27 -1.97 -7.82
N GLY A 67 -5.22 -1.15 -8.26
CA GLY A 67 -6.40 -0.89 -7.45
C GLY A 67 -7.11 0.40 -7.78
N THR A 68 -7.91 0.87 -6.82
CA THR A 68 -8.68 2.10 -6.94
C THR A 68 -8.59 2.97 -5.70
N VAL A 69 -8.80 4.28 -5.90
CA VAL A 69 -8.91 5.31 -4.87
C VAL A 69 -10.31 5.92 -4.91
N ASP A 70 -10.91 6.08 -3.73
CA ASP A 70 -12.15 6.80 -3.49
C ASP A 70 -11.84 8.00 -2.57
N SER A 71 -12.22 9.21 -2.97
CA SER A 71 -12.15 10.42 -2.17
C SER A 71 -13.43 11.25 -2.37
N GLY A 72 -13.90 11.88 -1.29
CA GLY A 72 -15.09 12.73 -1.33
C GLY A 72 -14.95 13.89 -2.31
N SER A 73 -13.77 14.51 -2.33
CA SER A 73 -13.47 15.69 -3.14
C SER A 73 -12.88 15.36 -4.53
N LEU A 74 -12.14 14.26 -4.68
CA LEU A 74 -11.41 13.95 -5.92
C LEU A 74 -12.17 12.99 -6.85
N GLY A 75 -13.10 12.19 -6.34
CA GLY A 75 -13.88 11.22 -7.11
C GLY A 75 -13.84 9.80 -6.55
N ILE A 76 -14.62 8.91 -7.16
CA ILE A 76 -14.81 7.52 -6.69
C ILE A 76 -14.32 6.55 -7.76
N GLY A 77 -13.64 5.48 -7.36
CA GLY A 77 -13.19 4.42 -8.26
C GLY A 77 -12.06 4.83 -9.20
N MET A 78 -11.24 5.82 -8.82
CA MET A 78 -10.13 6.32 -9.64
C MET A 78 -9.04 5.24 -9.72
N PRO A 79 -8.66 4.76 -10.92
CA PRO A 79 -7.68 3.69 -11.05
C PRO A 79 -6.28 4.18 -10.69
N ILE A 80 -5.53 3.32 -10.02
CA ILE A 80 -4.10 3.52 -9.73
C ILE A 80 -3.27 3.23 -10.98
N ASP A 81 -2.31 4.08 -11.30
CA ASP A 81 -1.47 4.02 -12.51
C ASP A 81 -0.01 3.67 -12.19
N GLY A 82 0.32 2.39 -12.07
CA GLY A 82 1.68 1.95 -11.74
C GLY A 82 2.03 2.14 -10.26
N GLY A 83 1.15 1.68 -9.37
CA GLY A 83 1.39 1.70 -7.93
C GLY A 83 2.56 0.82 -7.54
N THR A 84 3.32 1.24 -6.52
CA THR A 84 4.46 0.48 -6.02
C THR A 84 4.40 0.26 -4.51
N PHE A 85 4.89 -0.91 -4.13
CA PHE A 85 5.03 -1.39 -2.77
C PHE A 85 6.51 -1.64 -2.48
N LYS A 86 6.96 -1.28 -1.27
CA LYS A 86 8.27 -1.68 -0.74
C LYS A 86 8.13 -2.15 0.71
N LEU A 87 8.74 -3.29 1.04
CA LEU A 87 8.85 -3.76 2.41
C LEU A 87 10.31 -3.71 2.84
N PHE A 88 10.67 -2.70 3.62
CA PHE A 88 12.03 -2.56 4.10
C PHE A 88 12.40 -3.67 5.10
N ALA A 89 13.67 -4.03 5.11
CA ALA A 89 14.22 -5.00 6.05
C ALA A 89 14.03 -4.53 7.51
N ARG A 90 14.15 -5.48 8.44
CA ARG A 90 14.07 -5.19 9.87
C ARG A 90 15.17 -4.21 10.27
N ASP A 91 14.80 -3.16 10.99
CA ASP A 91 15.76 -2.30 11.68
C ASP A 91 16.37 -3.01 12.92
N GLU A 92 17.29 -2.34 13.61
CA GLU A 92 17.94 -2.84 14.82
C GLU A 92 16.96 -3.14 15.96
N ARG A 93 15.75 -2.57 15.91
CA ARG A 93 14.66 -2.76 16.89
C ARG A 93 13.67 -3.84 16.43
N GLY A 94 13.84 -4.41 15.25
CA GLY A 94 12.99 -5.45 14.67
C GLY A 94 11.77 -4.93 13.91
N HIS A 95 11.67 -3.61 13.70
CA HIS A 95 10.56 -2.97 12.98
C HIS A 95 10.77 -3.14 11.47
N ARG A 96 9.69 -3.42 10.74
CA ARG A 96 9.68 -3.33 9.27
C ARG A 96 8.78 -2.18 8.87
N THR A 97 9.21 -1.38 7.90
CA THR A 97 8.34 -0.34 7.32
C THR A 97 7.87 -0.80 5.96
N MET A 98 6.57 -0.72 5.74
CA MET A 98 5.91 -0.95 4.47
C MET A 98 5.58 0.40 3.86
N GLN A 99 6.09 0.72 2.67
CA GLN A 99 5.79 1.97 1.96
C GLN A 99 4.97 1.68 0.72
N TYR A 100 4.02 2.55 0.43
CA TYR A 100 3.23 2.52 -0.79
C TYR A 100 3.26 3.88 -1.48
N ARG A 101 3.27 3.84 -2.82
CA ARG A 101 3.19 5.00 -3.69
C ARG A 101 2.20 4.71 -4.79
N LEU A 102 1.07 5.41 -4.76
CA LEU A 102 -0.10 5.15 -5.60
C LEU A 102 -0.45 6.40 -6.40
N PRO A 103 0.19 6.63 -7.56
CA PRO A 103 -0.26 7.63 -8.51
C PRO A 103 -1.65 7.30 -9.07
N PHE A 104 -2.49 8.32 -9.27
CA PHE A 104 -3.82 8.19 -9.88
C PHE A 104 -4.24 9.53 -10.51
N THR A 105 -5.31 9.50 -11.31
CA THR A 105 -5.89 10.70 -11.90
C THR A 105 -7.24 11.00 -11.24
N SER A 106 -7.45 12.24 -10.79
CA SER A 106 -8.72 12.69 -10.20
C SER A 106 -9.85 12.65 -11.22
N ALA A 107 -11.10 12.67 -10.78
CA ALA A 107 -12.25 12.78 -11.68
C ALA A 107 -12.24 14.10 -12.49
N ALA A 108 -11.55 15.13 -12.00
CA ALA A 108 -11.32 16.40 -12.70
C ALA A 108 -10.14 16.36 -13.69
N GLY A 109 -9.39 15.24 -13.76
CA GLY A 109 -8.25 15.07 -14.65
C GLY A 109 -6.90 15.50 -14.04
N GLU A 110 -6.84 15.74 -12.74
CA GLU A 110 -5.61 16.16 -12.07
C GLU A 110 -4.74 14.94 -11.74
N THR A 111 -3.43 15.06 -11.93
CA THR A 111 -2.50 14.04 -11.48
C THR A 111 -2.33 14.12 -9.96
N CYS A 112 -2.62 13.02 -9.29
CA CYS A 112 -2.53 12.90 -7.84
C CYS A 112 -1.54 11.80 -7.44
N LEU A 113 -1.01 11.91 -6.23
CA LEU A 113 -0.12 10.92 -5.63
C LEU A 113 -0.57 10.63 -4.20
N LEU A 114 -0.86 9.36 -3.91
CA LEU A 114 -1.11 8.90 -2.56
C LEU A 114 0.11 8.12 -2.06
N GLU A 115 0.77 8.67 -1.06
CA GLU A 115 1.93 8.08 -0.40
C GLU A 115 1.64 7.83 1.07
N GLY A 116 2.21 6.75 1.59
CA GLY A 116 2.14 6.48 3.01
C GLY A 116 2.96 5.27 3.39
N TYR A 117 2.97 5.01 4.69
CA TYR A 117 3.70 3.89 5.24
C TYR A 117 2.96 3.27 6.41
N LYS A 118 3.29 2.01 6.66
CA LYS A 118 2.85 1.26 7.81
C LYS A 118 4.05 0.67 8.54
N ASP A 119 4.12 0.90 9.83
CA ASP A 119 5.07 0.21 10.70
C ASP A 119 4.52 -1.17 11.06
N VAL A 120 5.29 -2.21 10.77
CA VAL A 120 4.98 -3.61 11.02
C VAL A 120 5.84 -4.09 12.18
N HIS A 121 5.22 -4.27 13.35
CA HIS A 121 5.86 -4.77 14.57
C HIS A 121 5.74 -6.30 14.66
N ASN A 122 6.63 -6.94 15.44
CA ASN A 122 6.71 -8.39 15.57
C ASN A 122 5.92 -8.89 16.79
N ASP A 123 4.60 -8.85 16.67
CA ASP A 123 3.66 -9.52 17.55
C ASP A 123 3.58 -10.96 17.07
N ARG A 124 4.03 -11.88 17.92
CA ARG A 124 4.01 -13.33 17.62
C ARG A 124 2.61 -13.73 17.19
N THR A 125 2.55 -14.41 16.04
CA THR A 125 1.50 -15.34 15.52
C THR A 125 0.91 -14.82 14.22
N PHE A 126 1.32 -15.36 13.05
CA PHE A 126 0.53 -15.39 11.79
C PHE A 126 -0.23 -14.13 11.29
N ASP A 127 0.03 -12.95 11.85
CA ASP A 127 -0.75 -11.72 11.62
C ASP A 127 0.00 -10.66 10.82
N PHE A 128 0.83 -11.10 9.84
CA PHE A 128 1.33 -10.17 8.81
C PHE A 128 0.19 -9.49 8.01
N TRP A 129 -1.03 -10.03 8.07
CA TRP A 129 -2.16 -9.63 7.23
C TRP A 129 -3.40 -9.10 7.96
N TYR A 130 -3.57 -9.35 9.27
CA TYR A 130 -4.72 -8.82 10.01
C TYR A 130 -4.47 -7.42 10.59
N ASP A 131 -3.21 -7.07 10.83
CA ASP A 131 -2.86 -5.82 11.48
C ASP A 131 -3.11 -4.60 10.56
N THR A 132 -3.49 -4.82 9.30
CA THR A 132 -3.91 -3.82 8.31
C THR A 132 -5.44 -3.63 8.25
N THR A 133 -6.19 -4.19 9.19
CA THR A 133 -7.63 -3.97 9.28
C THR A 133 -7.98 -3.07 10.46
N ALA A 134 -8.52 -1.89 10.14
CA ALA A 134 -9.27 -1.04 11.05
C ALA A 134 -10.67 -0.82 10.48
#